data_AF-A0A916TT51-F1
#
_entry.id   AF-A0A916TT51-F1
#
_cell.length_a   1.000
_cell.length_b   1.000
_cell.length_c   1.000
_cell.angle_alpha   90.00
_cell.angle_beta   90.00
_cell.angle_gamma   90.00
#
_symmetry.space_group_name_H-M   'P 1'
#
loop_
_entity.id
_entity.type
_entity.pdbx_description
1 polymer ?
#
loop_
_entity_poly.entity_id
_entity_poly.type
_entity_poly.pdbx_seq_one_letter_code
_entity_poly.pdbx_strand_id
1 'polypeptide(L)'
;MAEPHTKLADSLDVLKALQDEGRRVFQSKELTRAHRERLLKNGFLQDVMKGWLISASPGERTGDTTPWFASFWEFCTRYSDERFGPRWHLSPDQSLLIHAGNTVIPNQVIVYSPKGTNNTVQLLFGTSLYDLKQQDMPPKDDLVEKDGLRLFAAPAALLKVSEGFYQRYPVEAQVVFSGISDASDLLRRLLAGGHSAIAGRLAGAFRRIGKADIADEIVATMKAADYAVRETDPFEVDRQFAKIAPAASPIVARLQVLWKTHRETIIRIFPPAPGLPADRAAYLQQVDDVYQSDAYHSLSIEGYRVSPDLIERVRAGSWDPHEVEGDRTARDALAARGYWQAFQAVKADVEKVIAGADAGKLVSSSHRAWYRELLQPCVAAGLIGSEALAGYRNDAVFIRSSRHVPPRWQAVLDAMPALFDLLSAEKEASVRAVLGHWLFGYIHPYPDGNGRVARFLMNVMLASGGYPWTVIPVDDRGRYMQALESASVDGDIEPFAAFIGQLVQRGIEGKGVATVPENGR
;
A
#
# COMPACT_ATOMS: atom_id res chain seq x y z
N MET A 1 -23.92 40.47 15.05
CA MET A 1 -23.04 39.32 15.39
C MET A 1 -22.87 38.50 14.13
N ALA A 2 -21.66 38.06 13.79
CA ALA A 2 -21.46 37.21 12.61
C ALA A 2 -22.19 35.86 12.77
N GLU A 3 -22.83 35.42 11.69
CA GLU A 3 -23.58 34.17 11.61
C GLU A 3 -22.66 32.94 11.80
N PRO A 4 -23.17 31.80 12.31
CA PRO A 4 -22.36 30.61 12.58
C PRO A 4 -21.57 30.08 11.37
N HIS A 5 -22.13 30.19 10.16
CA HIS A 5 -21.49 29.73 8.92
C HIS A 5 -20.28 30.60 8.55
N THR A 6 -20.37 31.92 8.70
CA THR A 6 -19.26 32.86 8.46
C THR A 6 -18.09 32.57 9.39
N LYS A 7 -18.38 32.32 10.68
CA LYS A 7 -17.36 31.98 11.67
C LYS A 7 -16.64 30.66 11.36
N LEU A 8 -17.35 29.67 10.82
CA LEU A 8 -16.73 28.41 10.39
C LEU A 8 -15.84 28.65 9.17
N ALA A 9 -16.32 29.38 8.16
CA ALA A 9 -15.54 29.75 6.99
C ALA A 9 -14.22 30.45 7.38
N ASP A 10 -14.28 31.46 8.27
CA ASP A 10 -13.07 32.13 8.77
C ASP A 10 -12.06 31.15 9.41
N SER A 11 -12.55 30.11 10.08
CA SER A 11 -11.68 29.12 10.71
C SER A 11 -11.09 28.14 9.71
N LEU A 12 -11.83 27.84 8.65
CA LEU A 12 -11.37 27.03 7.53
C LEU A 12 -10.30 27.77 6.74
N ASP A 13 -10.42 29.09 6.56
CA ASP A 13 -9.37 29.90 5.92
C ASP A 13 -8.08 29.88 6.74
N VAL A 14 -8.17 30.00 8.07
CA VAL A 14 -7.00 29.87 8.95
C VAL A 14 -6.40 28.47 8.87
N LEU A 15 -7.23 27.42 8.90
CA LEU A 15 -6.74 26.04 8.78
C LEU A 15 -6.07 25.81 7.42
N LYS A 16 -6.68 26.28 6.34
CA LYS A 16 -6.14 26.20 4.98
C LYS A 16 -4.76 26.86 4.90
N ALA A 17 -4.61 28.07 5.42
CA ALA A 17 -3.32 28.76 5.45
C ALA A 17 -2.24 27.98 6.22
N LEU A 18 -2.62 27.23 7.26
CA LEU A 18 -1.69 26.33 7.97
C LEU A 18 -1.40 25.03 7.21
N GLN A 19 -2.29 24.63 6.30
CA GLN A 19 -2.19 23.44 5.45
C GLN A 19 -1.50 23.72 4.11
N ASP A 20 -1.31 25.00 3.76
CA ASP A 20 -0.49 25.40 2.62
C ASP A 20 0.88 24.70 2.74
N GLU A 21 1.41 24.22 1.61
CA GLU A 21 2.58 23.30 1.51
C GLU A 21 2.32 21.84 1.95
N GLY A 22 1.06 21.44 2.17
CA GLY A 22 0.66 20.04 2.37
C GLY A 22 0.77 19.55 3.83
N ARG A 23 0.84 20.47 4.79
CA ARG A 23 1.01 20.20 6.21
C ARG A 23 -0.28 19.66 6.85
N ARG A 24 -0.18 18.63 7.69
CA ARG A 24 -1.32 18.00 8.37
C ARG A 24 -1.22 18.01 9.88
N VAL A 25 -0.05 18.24 10.45
CA VAL A 25 0.17 18.22 11.90
C VAL A 25 0.36 19.64 12.41
N PHE A 26 -0.24 20.00 13.55
CA PHE A 26 -0.18 21.34 14.12
C PHE A 26 0.01 21.32 15.63
N GLN A 27 0.72 22.31 16.18
CA GLN A 27 0.69 22.56 17.61
C GLN A 27 -0.56 23.38 17.97
N SER A 28 -1.19 23.09 19.11
CA SER A 28 -2.40 23.80 19.54
C SER A 28 -2.19 25.31 19.75
N LYS A 29 -0.94 25.77 19.88
CA LYS A 29 -0.56 27.19 20.00
C LYS A 29 -0.58 27.95 18.66
N GLU A 30 -0.59 27.24 17.53
CA GLU A 30 -0.68 27.81 16.18
C GLU A 30 -2.11 28.27 15.84
N LEU A 31 -3.11 27.88 16.64
CA LEU A 31 -4.51 28.25 16.47
C LEU A 31 -5.03 28.98 17.71
N THR A 32 -5.80 30.05 17.52
CA THR A 32 -6.52 30.66 18.63
C THR A 32 -7.52 29.66 19.21
N ARG A 33 -7.85 29.80 20.50
CA ARG A 33 -8.82 28.93 21.18
C ARG A 33 -10.14 28.82 20.41
N ALA A 34 -10.64 29.96 19.90
CA ALA A 34 -11.91 30.02 19.18
C ALA A 34 -11.90 29.24 17.85
N HIS A 35 -10.83 29.36 17.05
CA HIS A 35 -10.71 28.59 15.81
C HIS A 35 -10.51 27.11 16.08
N ARG A 36 -9.63 26.77 17.04
CA ARG A 36 -9.37 25.37 17.41
C ARG A 36 -10.62 24.63 17.87
N GLU A 37 -11.37 25.20 18.83
CA GLU A 37 -12.60 24.58 19.34
C GLU A 37 -13.65 24.43 18.23
N ARG A 38 -13.74 25.39 17.31
CA ARG A 38 -14.68 25.34 16.18
C ARG A 38 -14.30 24.24 15.17
N LEU A 39 -13.03 24.13 14.83
CA LEU A 39 -12.53 23.13 13.87
C LEU A 39 -12.63 21.71 14.43
N LEU A 40 -12.28 21.50 15.71
CA LEU A 40 -12.46 20.22 16.41
C LEU A 40 -13.95 19.83 16.46
N LYS A 41 -14.82 20.78 16.85
CA LYS A 41 -16.27 20.54 16.93
C LYS A 41 -16.87 20.10 15.59
N ASN A 42 -16.33 20.60 14.48
CA ASN A 42 -16.83 20.29 13.14
C ASN A 42 -16.00 19.18 12.44
N GLY A 43 -15.08 18.51 13.13
CA GLY A 43 -14.35 17.36 12.60
C GLY A 43 -13.26 17.68 11.57
N PHE A 44 -12.83 18.94 11.46
CA PHE A 44 -11.71 19.34 10.58
C PHE A 44 -10.33 19.15 11.24
N LEU A 45 -10.33 18.97 12.56
CA LEU A 45 -9.15 18.66 13.36
C LEU A 45 -9.45 17.48 14.29
N GLN A 46 -8.39 16.78 14.67
CA GLN A 46 -8.39 15.74 15.69
C GLN A 46 -7.22 15.95 16.65
N ASP A 47 -7.47 15.78 17.95
CA ASP A 47 -6.41 15.77 18.96
C ASP A 47 -5.61 14.47 18.88
N VAL A 48 -4.27 14.57 18.87
CA VAL A 48 -3.37 13.41 19.00
C VAL A 48 -2.98 13.20 20.45
N MET A 49 -2.48 14.27 21.07
CA MET A 49 -2.09 14.34 22.47
C MET A 49 -2.15 15.80 22.92
N LYS A 50 -1.98 16.08 24.22
CA LYS A 50 -2.00 17.45 24.74
C LYS A 50 -1.01 18.34 23.98
N GLY A 51 -1.54 19.39 23.33
CA GLY A 51 -0.76 20.37 22.58
C GLY A 51 -0.54 20.05 21.10
N TRP A 52 -1.03 18.91 20.61
CA TRP A 52 -0.82 18.45 19.24
C TRP A 52 -2.12 18.01 18.56
N LEU A 53 -2.31 18.52 17.35
CA LEU A 53 -3.50 18.36 16.52
C LEU A 53 -3.10 17.83 15.15
N ILE A 54 -4.02 17.15 14.48
CA ILE A 54 -3.91 16.77 13.07
C ILE A 54 -5.13 17.22 12.30
N SER A 55 -4.97 17.41 10.99
CA SER A 55 -6.08 17.57 10.05
C SER A 55 -6.91 16.28 9.97
N ALA A 56 -8.23 16.46 9.90
CA ALA A 56 -9.21 15.40 9.72
C ALA A 56 -10.32 15.88 8.75
N SER A 57 -11.16 14.96 8.28
CA SER A 57 -12.25 15.30 7.35
C SER A 57 -13.64 15.20 8.02
N PRO A 58 -14.51 16.22 7.87
CA PRO A 58 -15.88 16.17 8.37
C PRO A 58 -16.68 15.08 7.65
N GLY A 59 -16.91 13.95 8.32
CA GLY A 59 -17.55 12.77 7.74
C GLY A 59 -16.82 11.47 8.04
N GLU A 60 -15.61 11.55 8.59
CA GLU A 60 -14.92 10.39 9.14
C GLU A 60 -15.68 9.84 10.35
N ARG A 61 -15.84 8.52 10.37
CA ARG A 61 -16.54 7.84 11.47
C ARG A 61 -15.64 7.88 12.71
N THR A 62 -16.23 7.93 13.90
CA THR A 62 -15.49 7.74 15.14
C THR A 62 -14.70 6.42 15.05
N GLY A 63 -13.38 6.49 15.21
CA GLY A 63 -12.48 5.34 15.06
C GLY A 63 -11.78 5.22 13.69
N ASP A 64 -11.99 6.17 12.76
CA ASP A 64 -11.25 6.19 11.50
C ASP A 64 -9.77 6.48 11.73
N THR A 65 -8.91 5.53 11.36
CA THR A 65 -7.46 5.63 11.58
C THR A 65 -6.75 6.43 10.49
N THR A 66 -7.44 6.74 9.39
CA THR A 66 -6.85 7.33 8.18
C THR A 66 -6.17 8.67 8.44
N PRO A 67 -6.78 9.65 9.15
CA PRO A 67 -6.12 10.92 9.45
C PRO A 67 -4.81 10.75 10.21
N TRP A 68 -4.82 9.83 11.17
CA TRP A 68 -3.66 9.56 12.01
C TRP A 68 -2.54 8.92 11.22
N PHE A 69 -2.82 7.84 10.48
CA PHE A 69 -1.80 7.18 9.68
C PHE A 69 -1.25 8.08 8.57
N ALA A 70 -2.09 8.96 8.02
CA ALA A 70 -1.67 10.00 7.08
C ALA A 70 -0.70 11.03 7.68
N SER A 71 -0.86 11.28 8.97
CA SER A 71 -0.11 12.30 9.70
C SER A 71 1.04 11.70 10.53
N PHE A 72 1.16 10.37 10.64
CA PHE A 72 2.01 9.70 11.62
C PHE A 72 3.49 10.10 11.49
N TRP A 73 4.05 9.98 10.28
CA TRP A 73 5.47 10.28 10.06
C TRP A 73 5.76 11.78 10.16
N GLU A 74 4.86 12.62 9.67
CA GLU A 74 4.95 14.07 9.84
C GLU A 74 4.90 14.46 11.33
N PHE A 75 4.05 13.78 12.10
CA PHE A 75 3.94 13.98 13.54
C PHE A 75 5.24 13.60 14.22
N CYS A 76 5.81 12.44 13.88
CA CYS A 76 7.10 12.01 14.42
C CYS A 76 8.19 13.05 14.16
N THR A 77 8.27 13.59 12.94
CA THR A 77 9.21 14.65 12.58
C THR A 77 8.98 15.92 13.40
N ARG A 78 7.77 16.51 13.32
CA ARG A 78 7.47 17.79 13.97
C ARG A 78 7.58 17.70 15.49
N TYR A 79 7.07 16.61 16.08
CA TYR A 79 7.18 16.36 17.52
C TYR A 79 8.63 16.27 17.96
N SER A 80 9.45 15.51 17.23
CA SER A 80 10.86 15.31 17.57
C SER A 80 11.68 16.58 17.36
N ASP A 81 11.38 17.38 16.33
CA ASP A 81 12.03 18.68 16.13
C ASP A 81 11.70 19.68 17.25
N GLU A 82 10.42 19.79 17.66
CA GLU A 82 10.04 20.66 18.78
C GLU A 82 10.67 20.19 20.10
N ARG A 83 10.66 18.88 20.36
CA ARG A 83 11.13 18.32 21.65
C ARG A 83 12.64 18.24 21.75
N PHE A 84 13.31 17.80 20.69
CA PHE A 84 14.73 17.45 20.71
C PHE A 84 15.61 18.43 19.93
N GLY A 85 15.02 19.32 19.12
CA GLY A 85 15.76 20.15 18.15
C GLY A 85 16.35 19.29 17.03
N PRO A 86 17.52 19.65 16.45
CA PRO A 86 18.09 18.90 15.33
C PRO A 86 18.74 17.57 15.75
N ARG A 87 18.88 17.31 17.05
CA ARG A 87 19.62 16.16 17.58
C ARG A 87 18.67 15.01 17.91
N TRP A 88 18.10 14.42 16.87
CA TRP A 88 17.39 13.15 16.96
C TRP A 88 17.54 12.34 15.68
N HIS A 89 17.33 11.03 15.78
CA HIS A 89 17.21 10.13 14.64
C HIS A 89 16.34 8.92 14.99
N LEU A 90 15.79 8.23 13.99
CA LEU A 90 15.09 6.96 14.19
C LEU A 90 16.08 5.83 14.52
N SER A 91 15.56 4.74 15.07
CA SER A 91 16.34 3.53 15.31
C SER A 91 16.97 2.96 14.04
N PRO A 92 18.06 2.18 14.14
CA PRO A 92 18.62 1.45 13.01
C PRO A 92 17.59 0.57 12.30
N ASP A 93 16.81 -0.19 13.06
CA ASP A 93 15.76 -1.07 12.54
C ASP A 93 14.73 -0.28 11.73
N GLN A 94 14.17 0.80 12.30
CA GLN A 94 13.18 1.63 11.60
C GLN A 94 13.77 2.31 10.35
N SER A 95 15.04 2.69 10.42
CA SER A 95 15.76 3.25 9.26
C SER A 95 15.85 2.24 8.13
N LEU A 96 16.19 0.98 8.42
CA LEU A 96 16.22 -0.08 7.40
C LEU A 96 14.85 -0.39 6.80
N LEU A 97 13.79 -0.43 7.61
CA LEU A 97 12.42 -0.62 7.11
C LEU A 97 12.05 0.48 6.09
N ILE A 98 12.36 1.75 6.40
CA ILE A 98 12.07 2.89 5.52
C ILE A 98 12.96 2.88 4.25
N HIS A 99 14.21 2.43 4.35
CA HIS A 99 15.08 2.22 3.18
C HIS A 99 14.57 1.10 2.27
N ALA A 100 14.02 0.03 2.85
CA ALA A 100 13.41 -1.08 2.13
C ALA A 100 12.05 -0.75 1.50
N GLY A 101 11.54 0.48 1.68
CA GLY A 101 10.21 0.87 1.21
C GLY A 101 9.07 0.18 1.99
N ASN A 102 9.33 -0.33 3.20
CA ASN A 102 8.28 -0.73 4.11
C ASN A 102 7.65 0.53 4.72
N THR A 103 6.40 0.77 4.35
CA THR A 103 5.62 1.96 4.69
C THR A 103 4.57 1.70 5.77
N VAL A 104 4.60 0.52 6.40
CA VAL A 104 3.70 0.17 7.50
C VAL A 104 3.94 1.10 8.69
N ILE A 105 2.85 1.60 9.28
CA ILE A 105 2.91 2.36 10.54
C ILE A 105 3.20 1.39 11.71
N PRO A 106 4.31 1.59 12.44
CA PRO A 106 4.66 0.71 13.56
C PRO A 106 3.78 0.99 14.80
N ASN A 107 3.57 -0.04 15.62
CA ASN A 107 2.93 0.14 16.93
C ASN A 107 3.79 0.97 17.88
N GLN A 108 5.11 0.94 17.71
CA GLN A 108 6.03 1.81 18.42
C GLN A 108 7.16 2.25 17.50
N VAL A 109 7.36 3.56 17.37
CA VAL A 109 8.55 4.15 16.77
C VAL A 109 9.55 4.50 17.86
N ILE A 110 10.83 4.20 17.65
CA ILE A 110 11.90 4.54 18.59
C ILE A 110 12.69 5.72 18.03
N VAL A 111 12.74 6.80 18.81
CA VAL A 111 13.50 8.01 18.51
C VAL A 111 14.65 8.13 19.49
N TYR A 112 15.86 8.27 18.96
CA TYR A 112 17.08 8.44 19.72
C TYR A 112 17.39 9.92 19.83
N SER A 113 17.72 10.40 21.04
CA SER A 113 18.19 11.77 21.24
C SER A 113 19.02 11.91 22.52
N PRO A 114 20.02 12.82 22.56
CA PRO A 114 20.69 13.19 23.81
C PRO A 114 19.75 13.82 24.85
N LYS A 115 18.62 14.39 24.37
CA LYS A 115 17.55 14.95 25.18
C LYS A 115 16.42 13.94 25.46
N GLY A 116 16.55 12.69 25.02
CA GLY A 116 15.59 11.63 25.30
C GLY A 116 15.45 11.38 26.82
N THR A 117 14.29 10.87 27.22
CA THR A 117 13.96 10.64 28.63
C THR A 117 13.61 9.19 28.95
N ASN A 118 13.79 8.27 27.99
CA ASN A 118 13.43 6.85 28.08
C ASN A 118 11.95 6.63 28.40
N ASN A 119 11.08 7.48 27.85
CA ASN A 119 9.65 7.50 28.07
C ASN A 119 8.89 7.11 26.81
N THR A 120 7.78 6.40 27.01
CA THR A 120 6.81 6.10 25.95
C THR A 120 5.71 7.16 25.94
N VAL A 121 5.57 7.84 24.81
CA VAL A 121 4.44 8.72 24.49
C VAL A 121 3.39 7.88 23.80
N GLN A 122 2.25 7.69 24.46
CA GLN A 122 1.09 7.02 23.85
C GLN A 122 0.44 7.96 22.84
N LEU A 123 0.12 7.41 21.66
CA LEU A 123 -0.49 8.13 20.55
C LEU A 123 -1.80 7.43 20.17
N LEU A 124 -2.42 7.91 19.09
CA LEU A 124 -3.70 7.37 18.63
C LEU A 124 -3.58 5.92 18.14
N PHE A 125 -4.69 5.19 18.22
CA PHE A 125 -4.87 3.87 17.59
C PHE A 125 -3.80 2.82 17.95
N GLY A 126 -3.37 2.80 19.21
CA GLY A 126 -2.41 1.81 19.71
C GLY A 126 -0.97 2.02 19.22
N THR A 127 -0.69 3.19 18.62
CA THR A 127 0.67 3.59 18.25
C THR A 127 1.36 4.36 19.39
N SER A 128 2.68 4.38 19.39
CA SER A 128 3.47 5.09 20.41
C SER A 128 4.82 5.56 19.87
N LEU A 129 5.41 6.56 20.54
CA LEU A 129 6.78 7.00 20.31
C LEU A 129 7.58 6.79 21.58
N TYR A 130 8.69 6.06 21.50
CA TYR A 130 9.61 5.85 22.62
C TYR A 130 10.86 6.73 22.45
N ASP A 131 11.12 7.61 23.42
CA ASP A 131 12.25 8.57 23.37
C ASP A 131 13.51 8.06 24.06
N LEU A 132 14.26 7.20 23.38
CA LEU A 132 15.47 6.61 23.92
C LEU A 132 16.59 7.67 24.06
N LYS A 133 17.12 7.78 25.29
CA LYS A 133 18.24 8.65 25.60
C LYS A 133 19.53 8.04 25.09
N GLN A 134 20.18 8.73 24.14
CA GLN A 134 21.51 8.39 23.67
C GLN A 134 22.38 9.66 23.67
N GLN A 135 23.44 9.68 24.47
CA GLN A 135 24.26 10.88 24.67
C GLN A 135 24.91 11.35 23.36
N ASP A 136 25.46 10.40 22.60
CA ASP A 136 26.22 10.70 21.39
C ASP A 136 25.35 10.56 20.15
N MET A 137 25.44 11.58 19.28
CA MET A 137 24.88 11.50 17.94
C MET A 137 25.84 10.69 17.05
N PRO A 138 25.31 9.89 16.11
CA PRO A 138 26.13 9.27 15.08
C PRO A 138 26.91 10.33 14.27
N PRO A 139 28.02 9.93 13.62
CA PRO A 139 28.69 10.78 12.64
C PRO A 139 27.70 11.29 11.59
N LYS A 140 27.94 12.49 11.06
CA LYS A 140 27.02 13.12 10.10
C LYS A 140 26.79 12.24 8.87
N ASP A 141 27.82 11.57 8.38
CA ASP A 141 27.78 10.69 7.20
C ASP A 141 27.04 9.36 7.46
N ASP A 142 26.70 9.07 8.72
CA ASP A 142 25.90 7.90 9.12
C ASP A 142 24.41 8.23 9.12
N LEU A 143 24.05 9.50 8.96
CA LEU A 143 22.67 9.97 8.98
C LEU A 143 22.28 10.55 7.63
N VAL A 144 21.05 10.26 7.23
CA VAL A 144 20.43 10.80 6.02
C VAL A 144 19.05 11.33 6.38
N GLU A 145 18.61 12.36 5.65
CA GLU A 145 17.25 12.87 5.78
C GLU A 145 16.39 12.35 4.62
N LYS A 146 15.20 11.85 4.94
CA LYS A 146 14.22 11.38 3.97
C LYS A 146 12.83 11.84 4.41
N ASP A 147 12.27 12.81 3.71
CA ASP A 147 10.98 13.46 4.01
C ASP A 147 10.90 13.98 5.45
N GLY A 148 11.93 14.74 5.85
CA GLY A 148 12.07 15.29 7.19
C GLY A 148 12.43 14.26 8.27
N LEU A 149 12.37 12.95 7.98
CA LEU A 149 12.82 11.92 8.92
C LEU A 149 14.34 11.82 8.89
N ARG A 150 14.96 11.84 10.07
CA ARG A 150 16.40 11.59 10.24
C ARG A 150 16.64 10.11 10.48
N LEU A 151 17.27 9.44 9.51
CA LEU A 151 17.47 8.01 9.47
C LEU A 151 18.96 7.69 9.52
N PHE A 152 19.32 6.51 9.96
CA PHE A 152 20.64 5.97 9.62
C PHE A 152 20.74 5.71 8.11
N ALA A 153 21.90 6.01 7.52
CA ALA A 153 22.27 5.49 6.21
C ALA A 153 22.23 3.95 6.23
N ALA A 154 21.79 3.31 5.15
CA ALA A 154 21.61 1.86 5.11
C ALA A 154 22.87 1.07 5.54
N PRO A 155 24.10 1.39 5.05
CA PRO A 155 25.32 0.75 5.54
C PRO A 155 25.53 0.91 7.05
N ALA A 156 25.36 2.12 7.58
CA ALA A 156 25.52 2.38 9.02
C ALA A 156 24.47 1.65 9.87
N ALA A 157 23.23 1.57 9.40
CA ALA A 157 22.15 0.88 10.07
C ALA A 157 22.39 -0.64 10.11
N LEU A 158 22.88 -1.26 9.02
CA LEU A 158 23.20 -2.69 8.96
C LEU A 158 24.25 -3.12 9.99
N LEU A 159 25.16 -2.23 10.37
CA LEU A 159 26.13 -2.49 11.43
C LEU A 159 25.51 -2.43 12.84
N LYS A 160 24.35 -1.79 12.99
CA LYS A 160 23.73 -1.49 14.28
C LYS A 160 22.48 -2.32 14.59
N VAL A 161 21.81 -2.88 13.59
CA VAL A 161 20.65 -3.75 13.81
C VAL A 161 21.03 -5.05 14.53
N SER A 162 20.11 -5.55 15.33
CA SER A 162 20.26 -6.84 16.00
C SER A 162 20.13 -8.00 15.02
N GLU A 163 20.62 -9.19 15.39
CA GLU A 163 20.42 -10.40 14.58
C GLU A 163 18.94 -10.76 14.39
N GLY A 164 18.10 -10.45 15.39
CA GLY A 164 16.66 -10.65 15.31
C GLY A 164 15.98 -9.83 14.20
N PHE A 165 16.61 -8.77 13.68
CA PHE A 165 16.09 -8.02 12.54
C PHE A 165 16.00 -8.89 11.28
N TYR A 166 17.02 -9.71 11.00
CA TYR A 166 17.06 -10.53 9.78
C TYR A 166 16.03 -11.66 9.79
N GLN A 167 15.69 -12.15 10.97
CA GLN A 167 14.65 -13.15 11.17
C GLN A 167 13.26 -12.54 11.08
N ARG A 168 13.04 -11.36 11.69
CA ARG A 168 11.74 -10.70 11.71
C ARG A 168 11.39 -10.00 10.39
N TYR A 169 12.39 -9.45 9.71
CA TYR A 169 12.23 -8.64 8.49
C TYR A 169 13.13 -9.13 7.35
N PRO A 170 13.03 -10.41 6.94
CA PRO A 170 13.91 -10.98 5.91
C PRO A 170 13.69 -10.32 4.54
N VAL A 171 12.47 -9.88 4.24
CA VAL A 171 12.13 -9.17 2.99
C VAL A 171 12.84 -7.82 2.96
N GLU A 172 12.72 -7.02 4.02
CA GLU A 172 13.32 -5.70 4.10
C GLU A 172 14.84 -5.79 4.12
N ALA A 173 15.40 -6.74 4.87
CA ALA A 173 16.83 -7.02 4.84
C ALA A 173 17.31 -7.33 3.41
N GLN A 174 16.62 -8.23 2.69
CA GLN A 174 16.97 -8.56 1.31
C GLN A 174 16.95 -7.32 0.41
N VAL A 175 15.89 -6.51 0.48
CA VAL A 175 15.77 -5.29 -0.34
C VAL A 175 16.92 -4.31 -0.07
N VAL A 176 17.28 -4.10 1.21
CA VAL A 176 18.40 -3.25 1.59
C VAL A 176 19.73 -3.78 1.04
N PHE A 177 20.02 -5.06 1.24
CA PHE A 177 21.26 -5.67 0.73
C PHE A 177 21.33 -5.66 -0.80
N SER A 178 20.20 -5.84 -1.48
CA SER A 178 20.13 -5.74 -2.93
C SER A 178 20.43 -4.33 -3.45
N GLY A 179 20.10 -3.28 -2.68
CA GLY A 179 20.45 -1.90 -2.99
C GLY A 179 21.94 -1.55 -2.81
N ILE A 180 22.73 -2.39 -2.11
CA ILE A 180 24.17 -2.17 -1.91
C ILE A 180 24.95 -2.84 -3.05
N SER A 181 25.50 -2.05 -3.96
CA SER A 181 26.27 -2.55 -5.11
C SER A 181 27.77 -2.67 -4.85
N ASP A 182 28.28 -2.06 -3.78
CA ASP A 182 29.70 -1.93 -3.50
C ASP A 182 29.96 -2.05 -1.98
N ALA A 183 31.01 -2.77 -1.60
CA ALA A 183 31.32 -3.07 -0.21
C ALA A 183 32.03 -1.91 0.52
N SER A 184 32.57 -0.93 -0.19
CA SER A 184 33.51 0.07 0.35
C SER A 184 32.94 0.83 1.54
N ASP A 185 31.67 1.24 1.49
CA ASP A 185 31.07 2.00 2.59
C ASP A 185 30.86 1.14 3.84
N LEU A 186 30.49 -0.13 3.68
CA LEU A 186 30.45 -1.07 4.79
C LEU A 186 31.86 -1.33 5.34
N LEU A 187 32.83 -1.58 4.47
CA LEU A 187 34.21 -1.89 4.83
C LEU A 187 34.88 -0.78 5.62
N ARG A 188 34.75 0.49 5.20
CA ARG A 188 35.27 1.64 5.95
C ARG A 188 34.81 1.61 7.41
N ARG A 189 33.55 1.25 7.64
CA ARG A 189 32.92 1.23 8.96
C ARG A 189 33.30 -0.01 9.76
N LEU A 190 33.31 -1.17 9.12
CA LEU A 190 33.72 -2.44 9.73
C LEU A 190 35.17 -2.38 10.21
N LEU A 191 36.07 -1.83 9.38
CA LEU A 191 37.50 -1.67 9.69
C LEU A 191 37.74 -0.67 10.81
N ALA A 192 37.08 0.49 10.75
CA ALA A 192 37.25 1.55 11.76
C ALA A 192 36.84 1.10 13.17
N GLY A 193 35.84 0.22 13.29
CA GLY A 193 35.35 -0.30 14.58
C GLY A 193 35.81 -1.71 14.93
N GLY A 194 36.62 -2.37 14.10
CA GLY A 194 37.06 -3.76 14.32
C GLY A 194 35.92 -4.78 14.41
N HIS A 195 34.86 -4.58 13.64
CA HIS A 195 33.57 -5.26 13.79
C HIS A 195 33.53 -6.68 13.18
N SER A 196 34.43 -7.57 13.59
CA SER A 196 34.65 -8.90 12.98
C SER A 196 33.40 -9.79 12.93
N ALA A 197 32.63 -9.85 14.02
CA ALA A 197 31.40 -10.65 14.07
C ALA A 197 30.30 -10.09 13.15
N ILE A 198 30.19 -8.76 13.06
CA ILE A 198 29.23 -8.10 12.17
C ILE A 198 29.66 -8.31 10.72
N ALA A 199 30.96 -8.19 10.40
CA ALA A 199 31.48 -8.47 9.06
C ALA A 199 31.12 -9.89 8.60
N GLY A 200 31.32 -10.89 9.47
CA GLY A 200 30.95 -12.28 9.19
C GLY A 200 29.45 -12.47 8.95
N ARG A 201 28.60 -11.78 9.72
CA ARG A 201 27.16 -11.79 9.53
C ARG A 201 26.71 -11.14 8.23
N LEU A 202 27.27 -9.97 7.90
CA LEU A 202 26.95 -9.27 6.65
C LEU A 202 27.42 -10.06 5.43
N ALA A 203 28.62 -10.64 5.47
CA ALA A 203 29.12 -11.51 4.42
C ALA A 203 28.20 -12.73 4.21
N GLY A 204 27.81 -13.41 5.29
CA GLY A 204 26.84 -14.51 5.22
C GLY A 204 25.51 -14.08 4.59
N ALA A 205 24.98 -12.92 4.98
CA ALA A 205 23.75 -12.37 4.41
C ALA A 205 23.87 -12.04 2.91
N PHE A 206 24.94 -11.36 2.48
CA PHE A 206 25.20 -11.07 1.07
C PHE A 206 25.32 -12.34 0.24
N ARG A 207 26.05 -13.34 0.74
CA ARG A 207 26.20 -14.63 0.07
C ARG A 207 24.85 -15.32 -0.08
N ARG A 208 24.04 -15.32 0.97
CA ARG A 208 22.71 -15.95 0.99
C ARG A 208 21.76 -15.36 -0.05
N ILE A 209 21.84 -14.05 -0.32
CA ILE A 209 21.02 -13.40 -1.35
C ILE A 209 21.65 -13.43 -2.76
N GLY A 210 22.76 -14.14 -2.93
CA GLY A 210 23.41 -14.33 -4.23
C GLY A 210 24.46 -13.28 -4.60
N LYS A 211 24.94 -12.47 -3.65
CA LYS A 211 26.03 -11.48 -3.81
C LYS A 211 27.33 -11.97 -3.16
N ALA A 212 27.83 -13.11 -3.64
CA ALA A 212 29.01 -13.77 -3.08
C ALA A 212 30.29 -12.94 -3.27
N ASP A 213 30.37 -12.15 -4.33
CA ASP A 213 31.45 -11.21 -4.62
C ASP A 213 31.64 -10.18 -3.51
N ILE A 214 30.55 -9.51 -3.09
CA ILE A 214 30.58 -8.56 -1.97
C ILE A 214 30.94 -9.27 -0.66
N ALA A 215 30.40 -10.47 -0.44
CA ALA A 215 30.71 -11.26 0.74
C ALA A 215 32.21 -11.61 0.83
N ASP A 216 32.78 -12.08 -0.29
CA ASP A 216 34.20 -12.44 -0.39
C ASP A 216 35.10 -11.21 -0.18
N GLU A 217 34.74 -10.07 -0.76
CA GLU A 217 35.47 -8.81 -0.58
C GLU A 217 35.47 -8.36 0.89
N ILE A 218 34.32 -8.43 1.57
CA ILE A 218 34.20 -8.10 3.00
C ILE A 218 35.15 -8.96 3.83
N VAL A 219 35.12 -10.28 3.63
CA VAL A 219 35.93 -11.23 4.40
C VAL A 219 37.42 -11.05 4.09
N ALA A 220 37.79 -10.93 2.82
CA ALA A 220 39.18 -10.78 2.40
C ALA A 220 39.80 -9.49 2.96
N THR A 221 39.08 -8.36 2.84
CA THR A 221 39.59 -7.05 3.30
C THR A 221 39.72 -7.00 4.82
N MET A 222 38.76 -7.54 5.57
CA MET A 222 38.88 -7.61 7.02
C MET A 222 40.05 -8.48 7.47
N LYS A 223 40.27 -9.64 6.83
CA LYS A 223 41.43 -10.50 7.10
C LYS A 223 42.76 -9.84 6.74
N ALA A 224 42.81 -9.05 5.67
CA ALA A 224 44.00 -8.29 5.28
C ALA A 224 44.37 -7.20 6.30
N ALA A 225 43.41 -6.77 7.13
CA ALA A 225 43.62 -5.89 8.28
C ALA A 225 43.78 -6.67 9.60
N ASP A 226 44.16 -7.94 9.53
CA ASP A 226 44.40 -8.85 10.68
C ASP A 226 43.18 -9.13 11.58
N TYR A 227 41.96 -8.88 11.10
CA TYR A 227 40.74 -9.24 11.82
C TYR A 227 40.31 -10.69 11.55
N ALA A 228 39.90 -11.40 12.60
CA ALA A 228 39.39 -12.77 12.51
C ALA A 228 37.89 -12.79 12.18
N VAL A 229 37.54 -13.01 10.91
CA VAL A 229 36.15 -13.07 10.45
C VAL A 229 35.68 -14.52 10.27
N ARG A 230 34.56 -14.86 10.93
CA ARG A 230 33.81 -16.11 10.73
C ARG A 230 32.45 -15.79 10.12
N GLU A 231 32.19 -16.28 8.92
CA GLU A 231 30.89 -16.10 8.25
C GLU A 231 29.77 -16.82 9.01
N THR A 232 28.62 -16.16 9.12
CA THR A 232 27.39 -16.68 9.72
C THR A 232 26.19 -16.17 8.93
N ASP A 233 25.31 -17.06 8.49
CA ASP A 233 24.04 -16.68 7.85
C ASP A 233 23.03 -16.24 8.92
N PRO A 234 22.55 -14.97 8.92
CA PRO A 234 21.59 -14.50 9.91
C PRO A 234 20.12 -14.81 9.57
N PHE A 235 19.85 -15.37 8.40
CA PHE A 235 18.50 -15.70 7.96
C PHE A 235 18.06 -17.09 8.42
N GLU A 236 16.76 -17.35 8.40
CA GLU A 236 16.23 -18.70 8.63
C GLU A 236 16.70 -19.68 7.55
N VAL A 237 17.04 -20.91 7.94
CA VAL A 237 17.68 -21.92 7.09
C VAL A 237 16.88 -22.23 5.82
N ASP A 238 15.56 -22.32 5.95
CA ASP A 238 14.65 -22.68 4.85
C ASP A 238 14.19 -21.48 4.03
N ARG A 239 14.68 -20.26 4.35
CA ARG A 239 14.26 -19.04 3.66
C ARG A 239 14.80 -19.00 2.24
N GLN A 240 13.90 -18.97 1.26
CA GLN A 240 14.24 -18.72 -0.13
C GLN A 240 14.24 -17.21 -0.44
N PHE A 241 15.22 -16.78 -1.23
CA PHE A 241 15.39 -15.39 -1.62
C PHE A 241 15.14 -15.20 -3.12
N ALA A 242 14.47 -14.11 -3.48
CA ALA A 242 14.23 -13.77 -4.88
C ALA A 242 15.52 -13.31 -5.57
N LYS A 243 15.72 -13.64 -6.84
CA LYS A 243 16.72 -12.94 -7.65
C LYS A 243 16.16 -11.56 -7.99
N ILE A 244 16.80 -10.52 -7.48
CA ILE A 244 16.42 -9.13 -7.74
C ILE A 244 17.23 -8.61 -8.93
N ALA A 245 16.59 -7.82 -9.78
CA ALA A 245 17.27 -7.18 -10.90
C ALA A 245 18.38 -6.22 -10.41
N PRO A 246 19.55 -6.18 -11.07
CA PRO A 246 20.60 -5.22 -10.73
C PRO A 246 20.06 -3.78 -10.77
N ALA A 247 20.49 -2.94 -9.83
CA ALA A 247 20.09 -1.53 -9.73
C ALA A 247 18.57 -1.27 -9.65
N ALA A 248 17.77 -2.27 -9.25
CA ALA A 248 16.35 -2.08 -9.00
C ALA A 248 16.12 -1.03 -7.91
N SER A 249 15.16 -0.14 -8.11
CA SER A 249 14.72 0.76 -7.04
C SER A 249 14.12 -0.05 -5.88
N PRO A 250 14.11 0.46 -4.63
CA PRO A 250 13.66 -0.33 -3.48
C PRO A 250 12.24 -0.88 -3.63
N ILE A 251 11.33 -0.15 -4.29
CA ILE A 251 9.96 -0.62 -4.53
C ILE A 251 9.92 -1.79 -5.52
N VAL A 252 10.73 -1.77 -6.58
CA VAL A 252 10.82 -2.86 -7.56
C VAL A 252 11.37 -4.11 -6.90
N ALA A 253 12.47 -3.98 -6.16
CA ALA A 253 13.05 -5.07 -5.40
C ALA A 253 12.02 -5.65 -4.41
N ARG A 254 11.29 -4.80 -3.68
CA ARG A 254 10.25 -5.24 -2.74
C ARG A 254 9.16 -6.04 -3.44
N LEU A 255 8.62 -5.56 -4.56
CA LEU A 255 7.58 -6.28 -5.30
C LEU A 255 8.07 -7.65 -5.78
N GLN A 256 9.30 -7.74 -6.28
CA GLN A 256 9.90 -9.02 -6.71
C GLN A 256 10.04 -10.01 -5.54
N VAL A 257 10.46 -9.52 -4.36
CA VAL A 257 10.59 -10.35 -3.16
C VAL A 257 9.24 -10.81 -2.62
N LEU A 258 8.26 -9.89 -2.51
CA LEU A 258 6.90 -10.24 -2.09
C LEU A 258 6.31 -11.28 -3.04
N TRP A 259 6.46 -11.09 -4.35
CA TRP A 259 5.96 -12.04 -5.34
C TRP A 259 6.53 -13.44 -5.13
N LYS A 260 7.86 -13.55 -5.05
CA LYS A 260 8.53 -14.84 -4.87
C LYS A 260 8.19 -15.49 -3.53
N THR A 261 8.10 -14.69 -2.46
CA THR A 261 7.80 -15.18 -1.10
C THR A 261 6.42 -15.83 -1.03
N HIS A 262 5.44 -15.25 -1.71
CA HIS A 262 4.03 -15.65 -1.58
C HIS A 262 3.55 -16.64 -2.64
N ARG A 263 4.28 -16.78 -3.74
CA ARG A 263 3.94 -17.63 -4.88
C ARG A 263 3.53 -19.05 -4.50
N GLU A 264 4.41 -19.76 -3.78
CA GLU A 264 4.20 -21.19 -3.47
C GLU A 264 3.03 -21.42 -2.50
N THR A 265 2.83 -20.51 -1.54
CA THR A 265 1.68 -20.53 -0.64
C THR A 265 0.37 -20.47 -1.44
N ILE A 266 0.29 -19.60 -2.44
CA ILE A 266 -0.91 -19.47 -3.28
C ILE A 266 -1.16 -20.74 -4.09
N ILE A 267 -0.14 -21.30 -4.73
CA ILE A 267 -0.27 -22.54 -5.52
C ILE A 267 -0.80 -23.69 -4.66
N ARG A 268 -0.35 -23.78 -3.40
CA ARG A 268 -0.76 -24.83 -2.47
C ARG A 268 -2.24 -24.76 -2.07
N ILE A 269 -2.79 -23.55 -1.91
CA ILE A 269 -4.12 -23.34 -1.30
C ILE A 269 -5.23 -23.04 -2.30
N PHE A 270 -4.88 -22.57 -3.50
CA PHE A 270 -5.87 -22.20 -4.51
C PHE A 270 -6.38 -23.44 -5.26
N PRO A 271 -7.67 -23.51 -5.64
CA PRO A 271 -8.17 -24.60 -6.47
C PRO A 271 -7.40 -24.69 -7.80
N PRO A 272 -7.24 -25.89 -8.39
CA PRO A 272 -6.55 -26.05 -9.67
C PRO A 272 -7.31 -25.34 -10.80
N ALA A 273 -6.56 -24.84 -11.78
CA ALA A 273 -7.12 -24.13 -12.93
C ALA A 273 -7.99 -25.08 -13.78
N PRO A 274 -9.24 -24.70 -14.12
CA PRO A 274 -10.08 -25.48 -15.04
C PRO A 274 -9.48 -25.61 -16.45
N GLY A 275 -8.62 -24.65 -16.84
CA GLY A 275 -8.15 -24.51 -18.21
C GLY A 275 -9.09 -23.63 -19.04
N LEU A 276 -8.59 -23.09 -20.16
CA LEU A 276 -9.35 -22.16 -20.99
C LEU A 276 -10.71 -22.74 -21.41
N PRO A 277 -11.79 -21.94 -21.40
CA PRO A 277 -13.13 -22.43 -21.69
C PRO A 277 -13.23 -22.93 -23.13
N ALA A 278 -13.84 -24.12 -23.30
CA ALA A 278 -14.13 -24.67 -24.63
C ALA A 278 -15.17 -23.84 -25.39
N ASP A 279 -16.22 -23.38 -24.68
CA ASP A 279 -17.22 -22.46 -25.19
C ASP A 279 -16.98 -21.05 -24.64
N ARG A 280 -16.32 -20.23 -25.44
CA ARG A 280 -15.99 -18.84 -25.09
C ARG A 280 -17.23 -17.95 -25.04
N ALA A 281 -18.25 -18.23 -25.86
CA ALA A 281 -19.48 -17.45 -25.87
C ALA A 281 -20.29 -17.71 -24.59
N ALA A 282 -20.39 -18.96 -24.16
CA ALA A 282 -21.01 -19.31 -22.88
C ALA A 282 -20.27 -18.66 -21.69
N TYR A 283 -18.93 -18.64 -21.71
CA TYR A 283 -18.15 -17.96 -20.67
C TYR A 283 -18.47 -16.45 -20.62
N LEU A 284 -18.51 -15.77 -21.78
CA LEU A 284 -18.82 -14.33 -21.82
C LEU A 284 -20.27 -14.04 -21.42
N GLN A 285 -21.21 -14.94 -21.74
CA GLN A 285 -22.59 -14.83 -21.27
C GLN A 285 -22.65 -14.92 -19.74
N GLN A 286 -21.93 -15.85 -19.13
CA GLN A 286 -21.85 -15.92 -17.66
C GLN A 286 -21.26 -14.65 -17.04
N VAL A 287 -20.28 -14.03 -17.69
CA VAL A 287 -19.75 -12.72 -17.26
C VAL A 287 -20.85 -11.65 -17.31
N ASP A 288 -21.64 -11.60 -18.39
CA ASP A 288 -22.77 -10.65 -18.50
C ASP A 288 -23.85 -10.90 -17.44
N ASP A 289 -24.16 -12.16 -17.15
CA ASP A 289 -25.19 -12.54 -16.19
C ASP A 289 -24.81 -12.15 -14.76
N VAL A 290 -23.51 -12.11 -14.44
CA VAL A 290 -22.98 -11.74 -13.12
C VAL A 290 -22.84 -10.22 -12.94
N TYR A 291 -22.93 -9.43 -14.02
CA TYR A 291 -22.68 -7.98 -13.99
C TYR A 291 -23.44 -7.25 -12.88
N GLN A 292 -24.75 -7.50 -12.72
CA GLN A 292 -25.56 -6.78 -11.74
C GLN A 292 -25.05 -7.01 -10.30
N SER A 293 -24.74 -8.27 -9.97
CA SER A 293 -24.14 -8.66 -8.70
C SER A 293 -22.75 -8.06 -8.51
N ASP A 294 -21.90 -8.15 -9.52
CA ASP A 294 -20.54 -7.60 -9.50
C ASP A 294 -20.54 -6.08 -9.26
N ALA A 295 -21.36 -5.34 -10.00
CA ALA A 295 -21.50 -3.90 -9.87
C ALA A 295 -22.00 -3.51 -8.48
N TYR A 296 -23.05 -4.17 -7.97
CA TYR A 296 -23.59 -3.92 -6.63
C TYR A 296 -22.52 -4.08 -5.56
N HIS A 297 -21.90 -5.26 -5.47
CA HIS A 297 -20.95 -5.54 -4.40
C HIS A 297 -19.67 -4.73 -4.53
N SER A 298 -19.14 -4.57 -5.74
CA SER A 298 -17.92 -3.82 -6.00
C SER A 298 -18.09 -2.33 -5.66
N LEU A 299 -19.21 -1.70 -6.00
CA LEU A 299 -19.48 -0.30 -5.66
C LEU A 299 -19.77 -0.12 -4.17
N SER A 300 -20.55 -1.02 -3.56
CA SER A 300 -20.88 -0.91 -2.13
C SER A 300 -19.69 -1.16 -1.21
N ILE A 301 -18.69 -1.97 -1.61
CA ILE A 301 -17.42 -2.11 -0.88
C ILE A 301 -16.69 -0.75 -0.74
N GLU A 302 -16.75 0.09 -1.78
CA GLU A 302 -16.17 1.44 -1.79
C GLU A 302 -17.08 2.48 -1.08
N GLY A 303 -18.26 2.08 -0.64
CA GLY A 303 -19.20 2.92 0.11
C GLY A 303 -20.24 3.66 -0.72
N TYR A 304 -20.34 3.40 -2.02
CA TYR A 304 -21.43 3.90 -2.86
C TYR A 304 -22.75 3.22 -2.50
N ARG A 305 -23.85 3.98 -2.58
CA ARG A 305 -25.20 3.47 -2.32
C ARG A 305 -25.93 3.24 -3.64
N VAL A 306 -25.78 2.02 -4.16
CA VAL A 306 -26.39 1.62 -5.44
C VAL A 306 -27.49 0.58 -5.22
N SER A 307 -28.59 0.70 -5.97
CA SER A 307 -29.67 -0.29 -6.00
C SER A 307 -29.60 -1.14 -7.27
N PRO A 308 -30.17 -2.36 -7.26
CA PRO A 308 -30.30 -3.19 -8.47
C PRO A 308 -30.98 -2.44 -9.63
N ASP A 309 -32.03 -1.69 -9.33
CA ASP A 309 -32.78 -0.89 -10.31
C ASP A 309 -31.92 0.21 -10.94
N LEU A 310 -31.08 0.88 -10.14
CA LEU A 310 -30.17 1.90 -10.66
C LEU A 310 -29.15 1.29 -11.62
N ILE A 311 -28.59 0.13 -11.26
CA ILE A 311 -27.62 -0.59 -12.08
C ILE A 311 -28.25 -1.02 -13.41
N GLU A 312 -29.49 -1.53 -13.39
CA GLU A 312 -30.21 -1.93 -14.61
C GLU A 312 -30.59 -0.73 -15.49
N ARG A 313 -31.01 0.40 -14.90
CA ARG A 313 -31.26 1.64 -15.67
C ARG A 313 -30.00 2.14 -16.39
N VAL A 314 -28.86 2.12 -15.69
CA VAL A 314 -27.56 2.49 -16.25
C VAL A 314 -27.16 1.55 -17.40
N ARG A 315 -27.38 0.24 -17.22
CA ARG A 315 -27.11 -0.79 -18.24
C ARG A 315 -28.01 -0.63 -19.46
N ALA A 316 -29.29 -0.34 -19.27
CA ALA A 316 -30.29 -0.17 -20.33
C ALA A 316 -30.19 1.16 -21.07
N GLY A 317 -29.36 2.10 -20.59
CA GLY A 317 -29.20 3.43 -21.19
C GLY A 317 -30.38 4.39 -20.92
N SER A 318 -31.31 4.01 -20.03
CA SER A 318 -32.50 4.79 -19.65
C SER A 318 -32.26 5.69 -18.42
N TRP A 319 -31.02 6.15 -18.26
CA TRP A 319 -30.62 7.02 -17.17
C TRP A 319 -30.40 8.45 -17.66
N ASP A 320 -31.13 9.42 -17.07
CA ASP A 320 -30.97 10.85 -17.30
C ASP A 320 -30.40 11.52 -16.03
N PRO A 321 -29.20 12.15 -16.08
CA PRO A 321 -28.64 12.90 -14.96
C PRO A 321 -29.46 14.12 -14.54
N HIS A 322 -30.35 14.64 -15.39
CA HIS A 322 -31.11 15.87 -15.15
C HIS A 322 -32.47 15.65 -14.46
N GLU A 323 -32.96 14.41 -14.40
CA GLU A 323 -34.29 14.10 -13.82
C GLU A 323 -34.24 13.71 -12.33
N VAL A 324 -33.06 13.58 -11.71
CA VAL A 324 -32.93 13.00 -10.36
C VAL A 324 -32.56 14.07 -9.32
N GLU A 325 -33.50 14.34 -8.41
CA GLU A 325 -33.28 15.19 -7.23
C GLU A 325 -32.10 14.71 -6.37
N GLY A 326 -31.15 15.63 -6.11
CA GLY A 326 -30.18 15.55 -5.01
C GLY A 326 -28.75 15.14 -5.41
N ASP A 327 -27.78 16.00 -5.06
CA ASP A 327 -26.33 15.86 -5.28
C ASP A 327 -25.70 14.49 -4.89
N ARG A 328 -26.38 13.69 -4.05
CA ARG A 328 -25.87 12.38 -3.61
C ARG A 328 -26.25 11.25 -4.56
N THR A 329 -27.47 11.27 -5.09
CA THR A 329 -27.95 10.28 -6.05
C THR A 329 -27.25 10.44 -7.40
N ALA A 330 -26.85 11.66 -7.77
CA ALA A 330 -26.05 11.92 -8.96
C ALA A 330 -24.66 11.25 -8.90
N ARG A 331 -23.95 11.35 -7.76
CA ARG A 331 -22.62 10.74 -7.60
C ARG A 331 -22.65 9.22 -7.65
N ASP A 332 -23.58 8.58 -6.92
CA ASP A 332 -23.72 7.11 -6.90
C ASP A 332 -24.09 6.58 -8.30
N ALA A 333 -24.98 7.28 -9.02
CA ALA A 333 -25.35 6.93 -10.38
C ALA A 333 -24.20 7.09 -11.39
N LEU A 334 -23.42 8.16 -11.30
CA LEU A 334 -22.23 8.37 -12.13
C LEU A 334 -21.16 7.30 -11.86
N ALA A 335 -21.00 6.88 -10.59
CA ALA A 335 -20.11 5.79 -10.25
C ALA A 335 -20.59 4.44 -10.85
N ALA A 336 -21.90 4.17 -10.81
CA ALA A 336 -22.49 3.01 -11.47
C ALA A 336 -22.30 3.06 -12.99
N ARG A 337 -22.47 4.23 -13.61
CA ARG A 337 -22.23 4.45 -15.05
C ARG A 337 -20.78 4.20 -15.45
N GLY A 338 -19.84 4.76 -14.70
CA GLY A 338 -18.41 4.56 -14.97
C GLY A 338 -18.00 3.10 -14.77
N TYR A 339 -18.57 2.44 -13.74
CA TYR A 339 -18.36 1.02 -13.52
C TYR A 339 -18.85 0.16 -14.69
N TRP A 340 -20.04 0.45 -15.23
CA TRP A 340 -20.56 -0.24 -16.41
C TRP A 340 -19.63 -0.07 -17.62
N GLN A 341 -19.17 1.15 -17.91
CA GLN A 341 -18.25 1.42 -19.02
C GLN A 341 -16.93 0.66 -18.86
N ALA A 342 -16.34 0.71 -17.66
CA ALA A 342 -15.12 -0.02 -17.35
C ALA A 342 -15.34 -1.54 -17.45
N PHE A 343 -16.47 -2.06 -16.98
CA PHE A 343 -16.83 -3.48 -17.08
C PHE A 343 -16.88 -3.94 -18.54
N GLN A 344 -17.47 -3.16 -19.45
CA GLN A 344 -17.49 -3.51 -20.89
C GLN A 344 -16.08 -3.55 -21.48
N ALA A 345 -15.22 -2.58 -21.13
CA ALA A 345 -13.83 -2.58 -21.57
C ALA A 345 -13.04 -3.79 -21.02
N VAL A 346 -13.26 -4.16 -19.76
CA VAL A 346 -12.65 -5.32 -19.12
C VAL A 346 -13.14 -6.62 -19.76
N LYS A 347 -14.45 -6.75 -20.03
CA LYS A 347 -15.02 -7.91 -20.72
C LYS A 347 -14.40 -8.12 -22.10
N ALA A 348 -14.18 -7.04 -22.86
CA ALA A 348 -13.49 -7.11 -24.15
C ALA A 348 -12.04 -7.62 -24.02
N ASP A 349 -11.36 -7.34 -22.91
CA ASP A 349 -10.04 -7.90 -22.64
C ASP A 349 -10.09 -9.34 -22.13
N VAL A 350 -11.11 -9.70 -21.35
CA VAL A 350 -11.39 -11.09 -20.96
C VAL A 350 -11.61 -11.96 -22.19
N GLU A 351 -12.37 -11.49 -23.18
CA GLU A 351 -12.58 -12.19 -24.45
C GLU A 351 -11.25 -12.53 -25.16
N LYS A 352 -10.31 -11.58 -25.20
CA LYS A 352 -8.97 -11.80 -25.78
C LYS A 352 -8.17 -12.80 -24.94
N VAL A 353 -8.25 -12.72 -23.61
CA VAL A 353 -7.52 -13.62 -22.70
C VAL A 353 -8.02 -15.06 -22.82
N ILE A 354 -9.34 -15.29 -22.84
CA ILE A 354 -9.89 -16.64 -23.04
C ILE A 354 -9.66 -17.16 -24.46
N ALA A 355 -9.33 -16.26 -25.40
CA ALA A 355 -8.84 -16.61 -26.74
C ALA A 355 -7.33 -16.94 -26.79
N GLY A 356 -6.62 -16.84 -25.68
CA GLY A 356 -5.20 -17.20 -25.54
C GLY A 356 -4.22 -16.02 -25.55
N ALA A 357 -4.70 -14.77 -25.45
CA ALA A 357 -3.82 -13.62 -25.30
C ALA A 357 -3.07 -13.64 -23.95
N ASP A 358 -1.86 -13.07 -23.93
CA ASP A 358 -1.09 -12.89 -22.70
C ASP A 358 -1.79 -11.87 -21.79
N ALA A 359 -2.40 -12.36 -20.71
CA ALA A 359 -3.17 -11.54 -19.78
C ALA A 359 -2.31 -10.46 -19.12
N GLY A 360 -1.07 -10.77 -18.71
CA GLY A 360 -0.19 -9.81 -18.04
C GLY A 360 0.14 -8.63 -18.94
N LYS A 361 0.53 -8.92 -20.19
CA LYS A 361 0.82 -7.88 -21.20
C LYS A 361 -0.41 -7.07 -21.56
N LEU A 362 -1.55 -7.74 -21.74
CA LEU A 362 -2.80 -7.06 -22.10
C LEU A 362 -3.20 -6.06 -21.01
N VAL A 363 -3.25 -6.48 -19.75
CA VAL A 363 -3.61 -5.61 -18.63
C VAL A 363 -2.65 -4.45 -18.47
N SER A 364 -1.35 -4.66 -18.70
CA SER A 364 -0.35 -3.56 -18.71
C SER A 364 -0.70 -2.44 -19.68
N SER A 365 -1.35 -2.75 -20.81
CA SER A 365 -1.79 -1.75 -21.79
C SER A 365 -3.20 -1.21 -21.52
N SER A 366 -4.09 -2.04 -20.97
CA SER A 366 -5.51 -1.73 -20.83
C SER A 366 -5.92 -1.06 -19.52
N HIS A 367 -5.19 -1.26 -18.42
CA HIS A 367 -5.63 -0.81 -17.08
C HIS A 367 -5.92 0.70 -17.01
N ARG A 368 -5.18 1.52 -17.78
CA ARG A 368 -5.42 2.97 -17.89
C ARG A 368 -6.73 3.30 -18.60
N ALA A 369 -7.12 2.51 -19.60
CA ALA A 369 -8.40 2.67 -20.27
C ALA A 369 -9.55 2.34 -19.32
N TRP A 370 -9.47 1.24 -18.58
CA TRP A 370 -10.49 0.88 -17.57
C TRP A 370 -10.65 1.97 -16.52
N TYR A 371 -9.54 2.53 -16.03
CA TYR A 371 -9.56 3.65 -15.09
C TYR A 371 -10.21 4.91 -15.68
N ARG A 372 -9.92 5.25 -16.94
CA ARG A 372 -10.57 6.39 -17.61
C ARG A 372 -12.07 6.18 -17.73
N GLU A 373 -12.53 5.01 -18.17
CA GLU A 373 -13.95 4.69 -18.24
C GLU A 373 -14.62 4.80 -16.86
N LEU A 374 -13.93 4.37 -15.81
CA LEU A 374 -14.45 4.42 -14.44
C LEU A 374 -14.75 5.85 -13.96
N LEU A 375 -13.94 6.84 -14.37
CA LEU A 375 -14.03 8.22 -13.88
C LEU A 375 -14.61 9.22 -14.87
N GLN A 376 -14.66 8.89 -16.16
CA GLN A 376 -15.11 9.78 -17.23
C GLN A 376 -16.52 10.37 -16.97
N PRO A 377 -17.50 9.63 -16.43
CA PRO A 377 -18.80 10.21 -16.09
C PRO A 377 -18.72 11.31 -15.03
N CYS A 378 -17.92 11.13 -13.98
CA CYS A 378 -17.74 12.14 -12.93
C CYS A 378 -17.07 13.41 -13.47
N VAL A 379 -16.12 13.26 -14.42
CA VAL A 379 -15.46 14.38 -15.10
C VAL A 379 -16.43 15.11 -16.01
N ALA A 380 -17.20 14.37 -16.82
CA ALA A 380 -18.20 14.94 -17.72
C ALA A 380 -19.29 15.74 -16.96
N ALA A 381 -19.63 15.29 -15.75
CA ALA A 381 -20.55 16.00 -14.85
C ALA A 381 -19.91 17.17 -14.08
N GLY A 382 -18.60 17.41 -14.24
CA GLY A 382 -17.87 18.47 -13.53
C GLY A 382 -17.66 18.24 -12.03
N LEU A 383 -17.88 17.01 -11.54
CA LEU A 383 -17.69 16.68 -10.11
C LEU A 383 -16.21 16.56 -9.73
N ILE A 384 -15.35 16.23 -10.69
CA ILE A 384 -13.90 16.18 -10.56
C ILE A 384 -13.25 16.80 -11.80
N GLY A 385 -12.06 17.38 -11.64
CA GLY A 385 -11.32 17.98 -12.74
C GLY A 385 -10.85 16.96 -13.77
N SER A 386 -10.69 17.41 -15.03
CA SER A 386 -10.27 16.56 -16.16
C SER A 386 -8.90 15.91 -15.97
N GLU A 387 -8.04 16.54 -15.17
CA GLU A 387 -6.73 16.03 -14.76
C GLU A 387 -6.81 14.68 -14.03
N ALA A 388 -7.95 14.34 -13.42
CA ALA A 388 -8.16 13.03 -12.79
C ALA A 388 -8.03 11.87 -13.79
N LEU A 389 -8.22 12.11 -15.10
CA LEU A 389 -8.07 11.12 -16.17
C LEU A 389 -6.61 10.93 -16.63
N ALA A 390 -5.67 11.75 -16.16
CA ALA A 390 -4.25 11.70 -16.55
C ALA A 390 -3.56 10.39 -16.12
N GLY A 391 -4.15 9.64 -15.19
CA GLY A 391 -3.69 8.33 -14.77
C GLY A 391 -3.15 8.36 -13.34
N TYR A 392 -1.88 7.96 -13.16
CA TYR A 392 -1.32 7.76 -11.84
C TYR A 392 -1.33 9.03 -11.00
N ARG A 393 -1.56 8.86 -9.71
CA ARG A 393 -1.52 9.95 -8.74
C ARG A 393 -0.16 10.62 -8.69
N ASN A 394 -0.18 11.90 -8.38
CA ASN A 394 0.98 12.76 -8.12
C ASN A 394 1.04 13.21 -6.65
N ASP A 395 0.18 12.65 -5.79
CA ASP A 395 0.09 12.98 -4.37
C ASP A 395 0.04 11.72 -3.49
N ALA A 396 0.19 11.90 -2.18
CA ALA A 396 0.02 10.85 -1.20
C ALA A 396 -1.45 10.43 -1.06
N VAL A 397 -1.70 9.13 -0.92
CA VAL A 397 -3.03 8.55 -0.68
C VAL A 397 -2.95 7.58 0.48
N PHE A 398 -4.07 7.36 1.16
CA PHE A 398 -4.15 6.53 2.35
C PHE A 398 -5.32 5.57 2.24
N ILE A 399 -5.12 4.33 2.71
CA ILE A 399 -6.14 3.29 2.68
C ILE A 399 -6.90 3.35 4.00
N ARG A 400 -8.22 3.44 3.90
CA ARG A 400 -9.08 3.55 5.07
C ARG A 400 -8.90 2.34 6.00
N SER A 401 -8.67 2.61 7.29
CA SER A 401 -8.54 1.59 8.33
C SER A 401 -7.37 0.61 8.15
N SER A 402 -6.33 0.96 7.37
CA SER A 402 -5.15 0.12 7.16
C SER A 402 -3.88 0.78 7.70
N ARG A 403 -3.03 0.04 8.41
CA ARG A 403 -1.68 0.53 8.80
C ARG A 403 -0.72 0.58 7.62
N HIS A 404 -1.05 -0.07 6.50
CA HIS A 404 -0.29 0.04 5.27
C HIS A 404 -0.52 1.42 4.65
N VAL A 405 0.56 2.16 4.47
CA VAL A 405 0.56 3.39 3.68
C VAL A 405 1.05 3.04 2.28
N PRO A 406 0.31 3.31 1.21
CA PRO A 406 0.80 3.10 -0.15
C PRO A 406 2.17 3.75 -0.39
N PRO A 407 2.99 3.21 -1.32
CA PRO A 407 4.28 3.80 -1.64
C PRO A 407 4.13 5.26 -2.06
N ARG A 408 5.21 6.05 -2.04
CA ARG A 408 5.14 7.43 -2.52
C ARG A 408 4.80 7.48 -4.01
N TRP A 409 4.15 8.54 -4.43
CA TRP A 409 3.66 8.68 -5.81
C TRP A 409 4.80 8.63 -6.83
N GLN A 410 5.99 9.13 -6.50
CA GLN A 410 7.18 9.01 -7.37
C GLN A 410 7.57 7.54 -7.60
N ALA A 411 7.42 6.69 -6.59
CA ALA A 411 7.74 5.27 -6.68
C ALA A 411 6.70 4.47 -7.50
N VAL A 412 5.50 5.01 -7.73
CA VAL A 412 4.45 4.36 -8.55
C VAL A 412 4.93 4.16 -10.00
N LEU A 413 5.76 5.09 -10.51
CA LEU A 413 6.31 5.03 -11.87
C LEU A 413 7.21 3.82 -12.10
N ASP A 414 7.93 3.38 -11.08
CA ASP A 414 8.73 2.15 -11.12
C ASP A 414 7.91 0.91 -10.73
N ALA A 415 7.02 1.06 -9.75
CA ALA A 415 6.26 -0.04 -9.16
C ALA A 415 5.28 -0.68 -10.14
N MET A 416 4.59 0.13 -10.94
CA MET A 416 3.56 -0.37 -11.85
C MET A 416 4.14 -1.19 -13.02
N PRO A 417 5.19 -0.74 -13.75
CA PRO A 417 5.88 -1.59 -14.71
C PRO A 417 6.39 -2.89 -14.10
N ALA A 418 7.00 -2.83 -12.90
CA ALA A 418 7.49 -4.02 -12.22
C ALA A 418 6.36 -5.01 -11.88
N LEU A 419 5.19 -4.54 -11.44
CA LEU A 419 4.01 -5.39 -11.24
C LEU A 419 3.57 -6.07 -12.54
N PHE A 420 3.54 -5.34 -13.66
CA PHE A 420 3.11 -5.91 -14.94
C PHE A 420 4.14 -6.87 -15.54
N ASP A 421 5.43 -6.64 -15.33
CA ASP A 421 6.49 -7.59 -15.70
C ASP A 421 6.32 -8.91 -14.92
N LEU A 422 6.04 -8.82 -13.60
CA LEU A 422 5.77 -9.99 -12.76
C LEU A 422 4.51 -10.74 -13.21
N LEU A 423 3.43 -10.04 -13.53
CA LEU A 423 2.20 -10.62 -14.07
C LEU A 423 2.44 -11.35 -15.39
N SER A 424 3.22 -10.75 -16.29
CA SER A 424 3.53 -11.32 -17.60
C SER A 424 4.44 -12.56 -17.49
N ALA A 425 5.38 -12.55 -16.55
CA ALA A 425 6.32 -13.66 -16.33
C ALA A 425 5.72 -14.85 -15.56
N GLU A 426 4.73 -14.62 -14.71
CA GLU A 426 4.07 -15.69 -13.94
C GLU A 426 3.27 -16.62 -14.86
N LYS A 427 3.28 -17.92 -14.58
CA LYS A 427 2.56 -18.93 -15.38
C LYS A 427 1.25 -19.37 -14.73
N GLU A 428 1.18 -19.30 -13.40
CA GLU A 428 0.01 -19.73 -12.64
C GLU A 428 -1.04 -18.62 -12.58
N ALA A 429 -2.21 -18.88 -13.17
CA ALA A 429 -3.32 -17.93 -13.20
C ALA A 429 -3.81 -17.54 -11.78
N SER A 430 -3.78 -18.49 -10.84
CA SER A 430 -4.11 -18.25 -9.42
C SER A 430 -3.16 -17.25 -8.77
N VAL A 431 -1.85 -17.40 -9.02
CA VAL A 431 -0.81 -16.48 -8.52
C VAL A 431 -0.99 -15.10 -9.14
N ARG A 432 -1.19 -15.02 -10.46
CA ARG A 432 -1.49 -13.75 -11.14
C ARG A 432 -2.71 -13.05 -10.53
N ALA A 433 -3.79 -13.79 -10.28
CA ALA A 433 -5.03 -13.23 -9.74
C ALA A 433 -4.84 -12.69 -8.32
N VAL A 434 -4.29 -13.50 -7.41
CA VAL A 434 -4.15 -13.13 -6.00
C VAL A 434 -3.09 -12.03 -5.83
N LEU A 435 -1.88 -12.22 -6.36
CA LEU A 435 -0.81 -11.24 -6.20
C LEU A 435 -1.05 -9.99 -7.05
N GLY A 436 -1.59 -10.15 -8.26
CA GLY A 436 -1.96 -9.01 -9.10
C GLY A 436 -2.97 -8.11 -8.42
N HIS A 437 -4.02 -8.68 -7.84
CA HIS A 437 -5.02 -7.94 -7.08
C HIS A 437 -4.38 -7.23 -5.87
N TRP A 438 -3.73 -8.01 -5.00
CA TRP A 438 -3.19 -7.48 -3.75
C TRP A 438 -2.12 -6.41 -4.00
N LEU A 439 -1.16 -6.67 -4.89
CA LEU A 439 -0.06 -5.74 -5.14
C LEU A 439 -0.51 -4.50 -5.91
N PHE A 440 -1.53 -4.58 -6.77
CA PHE A 440 -2.14 -3.39 -7.35
C PHE A 440 -2.75 -2.49 -6.27
N GLY A 441 -3.50 -3.08 -5.33
CA GLY A 441 -4.06 -2.38 -4.17
C GLY A 441 -2.99 -1.84 -3.22
N TYR A 442 -1.88 -2.58 -3.04
CA TYR A 442 -0.71 -2.21 -2.24
C TYR A 442 -0.01 -0.98 -2.80
N ILE A 443 0.18 -0.91 -4.13
CA ILE A 443 0.78 0.25 -4.82
C ILE A 443 -0.17 1.45 -4.81
N HIS A 444 -1.48 1.17 -4.96
CA HIS A 444 -2.55 2.17 -4.98
C HIS A 444 -2.27 3.29 -6.01
N PRO A 445 -2.12 2.95 -7.30
CA PRO A 445 -1.55 3.86 -8.29
C PRO A 445 -2.42 5.09 -8.64
N TYR A 446 -3.72 5.04 -8.39
CA TYR A 446 -4.67 6.09 -8.76
C TYR A 446 -5.15 6.92 -7.56
N PRO A 447 -5.64 8.16 -7.78
CA PRO A 447 -6.29 8.95 -6.74
C PRO A 447 -7.56 8.30 -6.15
N ASP A 448 -8.34 7.60 -6.98
CA ASP A 448 -9.53 6.82 -6.60
C ASP A 448 -9.67 5.61 -7.54
N GLY A 449 -10.56 4.66 -7.22
CA GLY A 449 -10.92 3.55 -8.09
C GLY A 449 -10.00 2.33 -7.97
N ASN A 450 -8.95 2.39 -7.15
CA ASN A 450 -7.95 1.32 -7.02
C ASN A 450 -8.57 -0.03 -6.66
N GLY A 451 -9.51 -0.09 -5.71
CA GLY A 451 -10.19 -1.33 -5.34
C GLY A 451 -10.99 -1.94 -6.49
N ARG A 452 -11.71 -1.11 -7.26
CA ARG A 452 -12.50 -1.52 -8.43
C ARG A 452 -11.60 -2.05 -9.55
N VAL A 453 -10.52 -1.34 -9.86
CA VAL A 453 -9.54 -1.78 -10.88
C VAL A 453 -8.79 -3.04 -10.44
N ALA A 454 -8.46 -3.18 -9.15
CA ALA A 454 -7.83 -4.39 -8.62
C ALA A 454 -8.73 -5.62 -8.78
N ARG A 455 -10.05 -5.49 -8.52
CA ARG A 455 -11.03 -6.58 -8.73
C ARG A 455 -11.22 -6.91 -10.21
N PHE A 456 -11.21 -5.92 -11.10
CA PHE A 456 -11.19 -6.19 -12.55
C PHE A 456 -9.93 -6.91 -13.00
N LEU A 457 -8.76 -6.45 -12.55
CA LEU A 457 -7.48 -7.10 -12.83
C LEU A 457 -7.50 -8.56 -12.34
N MET A 458 -7.96 -8.81 -11.12
CA MET A 458 -8.13 -10.15 -10.57
C MET A 458 -8.94 -11.04 -11.50
N ASN A 459 -10.10 -10.57 -11.96
CA ASN A 459 -10.99 -11.34 -12.83
C ASN A 459 -10.41 -11.61 -14.22
N VAL A 460 -9.63 -10.68 -14.78
CA VAL A 460 -8.90 -10.91 -16.04
C VAL A 460 -7.80 -11.98 -15.85
N MET A 461 -7.11 -11.96 -14.71
CA MET A 461 -6.11 -12.99 -14.39
C MET A 461 -6.76 -14.36 -14.14
N LEU A 462 -7.91 -14.39 -13.47
CA LEU A 462 -8.71 -15.61 -13.28
C LEU A 462 -9.15 -16.21 -14.63
N ALA A 463 -9.63 -15.38 -15.55
CA ALA A 463 -10.01 -15.80 -16.90
C ALA A 463 -8.85 -16.48 -17.66
N SER A 464 -7.60 -16.07 -17.39
CA SER A 464 -6.41 -16.69 -18.01
C SER A 464 -6.17 -18.15 -17.62
N GLY A 465 -6.78 -18.60 -16.50
CA GLY A 465 -6.81 -20.01 -16.09
C GLY A 465 -8.16 -20.69 -16.34
N GLY A 466 -9.13 -19.99 -16.95
CA GLY A 466 -10.50 -20.45 -17.13
C GLY A 466 -11.32 -20.54 -15.84
N TYR A 467 -10.90 -19.87 -14.77
CA TYR A 467 -11.72 -19.71 -13.58
C TYR A 467 -12.93 -18.82 -13.90
N PRO A 468 -14.08 -19.01 -13.23
CA PRO A 468 -15.24 -18.15 -13.40
C PRO A 468 -14.99 -16.73 -12.88
N TRP A 469 -15.74 -15.76 -13.41
CA TRP A 469 -15.79 -14.41 -12.84
C TRP A 469 -16.23 -14.48 -11.38
N THR A 470 -15.40 -13.92 -10.50
CA THR A 470 -15.55 -14.05 -9.04
C THR A 470 -15.89 -12.70 -8.43
N VAL A 471 -17.01 -12.66 -7.71
CA VAL A 471 -17.50 -11.48 -7.00
C VAL A 471 -17.14 -11.58 -5.52
N ILE A 472 -16.58 -10.51 -4.97
CA ILE A 472 -16.34 -10.38 -3.54
C ILE A 472 -17.61 -9.79 -2.90
N PRO A 473 -18.33 -10.52 -2.03
CA PRO A 473 -19.55 -10.02 -1.43
C PRO A 473 -19.28 -8.83 -0.49
N VAL A 474 -20.17 -7.83 -0.52
CA VAL A 474 -20.07 -6.66 0.38
C VAL A 474 -20.23 -7.05 1.84
N ASP A 475 -21.00 -8.09 2.15
CA ASP A 475 -21.18 -8.61 3.51
C ASP A 475 -19.87 -9.18 4.08
N ASP A 476 -18.99 -9.67 3.20
CA ASP A 476 -17.66 -10.16 3.54
C ASP A 476 -16.59 -9.04 3.54
N ARG A 477 -16.97 -7.77 3.36
CA ARG A 477 -16.02 -6.63 3.29
C ARG A 477 -15.06 -6.61 4.48
N GLY A 478 -15.54 -6.88 5.70
CA GLY A 478 -14.69 -6.90 6.89
C GLY A 478 -13.57 -7.95 6.79
N ARG A 479 -13.95 -9.18 6.39
CA ARG A 479 -13.04 -10.30 6.20
C ARG A 479 -12.06 -10.06 5.05
N TYR A 480 -12.54 -9.51 3.93
CA TYR A 480 -11.72 -9.13 2.79
C TYR A 480 -10.66 -8.07 3.17
N MET A 481 -11.06 -7.00 3.87
CA MET A 481 -10.13 -5.96 4.30
C MET A 481 -9.13 -6.47 5.34
N GLN A 482 -9.54 -7.32 6.27
CA GLN A 482 -8.64 -7.94 7.25
C GLN A 482 -7.61 -8.86 6.58
N ALA A 483 -8.01 -9.61 5.56
CA ALA A 483 -7.10 -10.46 4.81
C ALA A 483 -6.06 -9.65 4.02
N LEU A 484 -6.47 -8.51 3.43
CA LEU A 484 -5.54 -7.56 2.79
C LEU A 484 -4.58 -6.88 3.79
N GLU A 485 -5.08 -6.56 4.99
CA GLU A 485 -4.25 -6.01 6.08
C GLU A 485 -3.19 -7.03 6.50
N SER A 486 -3.57 -8.29 6.70
CA SER A 486 -2.65 -9.37 7.05
C SER A 486 -1.54 -9.54 6.00
N ALA A 487 -1.87 -9.47 4.72
CA ALA A 487 -0.88 -9.53 3.65
C ALA A 487 0.03 -8.30 3.63
N SER A 488 -0.54 -7.10 3.73
CA SER A 488 0.20 -5.83 3.55
C SER A 488 1.03 -5.44 4.78
N VAL A 489 0.62 -5.87 5.97
CA VAL A 489 1.18 -5.41 7.25
C VAL A 489 1.93 -6.51 7.97
N ASP A 490 1.36 -7.72 8.04
CA ASP A 490 1.95 -8.85 8.75
C ASP A 490 2.77 -9.75 7.81
N GLY A 491 2.68 -9.52 6.49
CA GLY A 491 3.38 -10.30 5.48
C GLY A 491 2.80 -11.71 5.31
N ASP A 492 1.53 -11.92 5.66
CA ASP A 492 0.84 -13.19 5.50
C ASP A 492 -0.25 -13.11 4.42
N ILE A 493 0.05 -13.69 3.25
CA ILE A 493 -0.87 -13.72 2.10
C ILE A 493 -1.95 -14.80 2.24
N GLU A 494 -1.74 -15.80 3.11
CA GLU A 494 -2.56 -17.01 3.15
C GLU A 494 -4.05 -16.71 3.41
N PRO A 495 -4.43 -15.81 4.35
CA PRO A 495 -5.82 -15.44 4.57
C PRO A 495 -6.49 -14.87 3.31
N PHE A 496 -5.78 -14.04 2.55
CA PHE A 496 -6.32 -13.40 1.34
C PHE A 496 -6.46 -14.41 0.20
N ALA A 497 -5.42 -15.20 -0.03
CA ALA A 497 -5.42 -16.24 -1.05
C ALA A 497 -6.49 -17.33 -0.78
N ALA A 498 -6.65 -17.75 0.47
CA ALA A 498 -7.70 -18.69 0.87
C ALA A 498 -9.11 -18.07 0.73
N PHE A 499 -9.28 -16.78 1.06
CA PHE A 499 -10.54 -16.08 0.85
C PHE A 499 -10.96 -16.08 -0.63
N ILE A 500 -10.06 -15.66 -1.53
CA ILE A 500 -10.34 -15.67 -2.97
C ILE A 500 -10.52 -17.11 -3.48
N GLY A 501 -9.68 -18.05 -3.06
CA GLY A 501 -9.77 -19.45 -3.48
C GLY A 501 -11.11 -20.10 -3.13
N GLN A 502 -11.68 -19.78 -1.96
CA GLN A 502 -13.01 -20.25 -1.56
C GLN A 502 -14.12 -19.67 -2.45
N LEU A 503 -14.05 -18.38 -2.80
CA LEU A 503 -15.02 -17.76 -3.70
C LEU A 503 -14.93 -18.37 -5.11
N VAL A 504 -13.71 -18.58 -5.62
CA VAL A 504 -13.47 -19.23 -6.92
C VAL A 504 -14.00 -20.67 -6.92
N GLN A 505 -13.72 -21.45 -5.87
CA GLN A 505 -14.20 -22.83 -5.74
C GLN A 505 -15.73 -22.88 -5.78
N ARG A 506 -16.41 -21.98 -5.07
CA ARG A 506 -17.88 -21.86 -5.16
C ARG A 506 -18.35 -21.50 -6.56
N GLY A 507 -17.64 -20.63 -7.27
CA GLY A 507 -17.89 -20.31 -8.67
C GLY A 507 -17.81 -21.55 -9.57
N ILE A 508 -16.76 -22.35 -9.42
CA ILE A 508 -16.56 -23.60 -10.18
C ILE A 508 -17.73 -24.58 -9.94
N GLU A 509 -18.25 -24.62 -8.72
CA GLU A 509 -19.40 -25.46 -8.34
C GLU A 509 -20.77 -24.90 -8.76
N GLY A 510 -20.82 -23.75 -9.46
CA GLY A 510 -22.07 -23.08 -9.84
C GLY A 510 -22.82 -22.40 -8.69
N LYS A 511 -22.15 -22.18 -7.55
CA LYS A 511 -22.69 -21.56 -6.32
C LYS A 511 -22.05 -20.19 -5.99
N GLY A 512 -21.38 -19.59 -6.97
CA GLY A 512 -20.52 -18.41 -6.80
C GLY A 512 -21.22 -17.05 -6.97
N VAL A 513 -22.50 -17.01 -7.34
CA VAL A 513 -23.21 -15.74 -7.49
C VAL A 513 -23.57 -15.22 -6.10
N ALA A 514 -22.96 -14.10 -5.71
CA ALA A 514 -23.33 -13.39 -4.50
C ALA A 514 -24.74 -12.81 -4.65
N THR A 515 -25.56 -12.95 -3.62
CA THR A 515 -26.96 -12.49 -3.68
C THR A 515 -27.03 -10.99 -3.49
N VAL A 516 -27.76 -10.32 -4.37
CA VAL A 516 -28.10 -8.91 -4.20
C VAL A 516 -29.43 -8.80 -3.43
N PRO A 517 -29.56 -7.94 -2.40
CA PRO A 517 -30.82 -7.77 -1.68
C PRO A 517 -31.94 -7.30 -2.61
N GLU A 518 -33.11 -7.95 -2.54
CA GLU A 518 -34.30 -7.60 -3.36
C GLU A 518 -34.86 -6.21 -3.03
N ASN A 519 -34.47 -5.59 -1.91
CA ASN A 519 -34.93 -4.26 -1.50
C ASN A 519 -33.76 -3.42 -0.99
N GLY A 520 -33.46 -2.31 -1.67
CA GLY A 520 -32.50 -1.31 -1.22
C GLY A 520 -33.00 -0.60 0.05
N ARG A 521 -32.51 -0.99 1.22
CA ARG A 521 -32.59 -0.22 2.46
C ARG A 521 -31.27 -0.24 3.21
#